data_AF-A0A3M2BFX9-F1
#
_entry.id   AF-A0A3M2BFX9-F1
#
_cell.length_a   1.000
_cell.length_b   1.000
_cell.length_c   1.000
_cell.angle_alpha   90.00
_cell.angle_beta   90.00
_cell.angle_gamma   90.00
#
_symmetry.space_group_name_H-M   'P 1'
#
loop_
_entity.id
_entity.type
_entity.pdbx_description
1 polymer ?
#
loop_
_entity_poly.entity_id
_entity_poly.type
_entity_poly.pdbx_seq_one_letter_code
_entity_poly.pdbx_strand_id
1 'polypeptide(L)' 'MGWIRRFILFHNKCHPRDLDHRHIEDFLNRQGVQRSVSASTQGTALNAIAFL' A
#
# COMPACT_ATOMS: atom_id res chain seq x y z
N MET A 1 -9.91 7.73 -1.44
CA MET A 1 -10.12 6.73 -0.37
C MET A 1 -10.24 5.32 -0.95
N GLY A 2 -9.10 4.60 -1.10
CA GLY A 2 -9.08 3.25 -1.69
C GLY A 2 -7.77 2.45 -1.56
N TRP A 3 -6.74 3.00 -0.91
CA TRP A 3 -5.43 2.37 -0.77
C TRP A 3 -5.47 1.14 0.12
N ILE A 4 -6.19 1.20 1.24
CA ILE A 4 -6.40 0.09 2.17
C ILE A 4 -7.00 -1.12 1.44
N ARG A 5 -8.07 -0.91 0.65
CA ARG A 5 -8.67 -1.98 -0.15
C ARG A 5 -7.71 -2.55 -1.18
N ARG A 6 -6.93 -1.72 -1.87
CA ARG A 6 -5.91 -2.20 -2.82
C ARG A 6 -4.79 -2.97 -2.14
N PHE A 7 -4.37 -2.53 -0.96
CA PHE A 7 -3.34 -3.18 -0.16
C PHE A 7 -3.80 -4.58 0.28
N ILE A 8 -5.01 -4.68 0.85
CA ILE A 8 -5.62 -5.96 1.23
C ILE A 8 -5.79 -6.88 0.02
N LEU A 9 -6.28 -6.38 -1.12
CA LEU A 9 -6.44 -7.20 -2.33
C LEU A 9 -5.10 -7.65 -2.93
N PHE A 10 -4.07 -6.79 -2.88
CA PHE A 10 -2.73 -7.12 -3.36
C PHE A 10 -2.07 -8.22 -2.54
N HIS A 11 -2.29 -8.20 -1.22
CA HIS A 11 -1.83 -9.23 -0.30
C HIS A 11 -2.84 -10.39 -0.15
N ASN A 12 -3.65 -10.65 -1.18
CA ASN A 12 -4.57 -11.78 -1.25
C ASN A 12 -5.54 -11.89 -0.06
N LYS A 13 -6.04 -10.73 0.41
CA LYS A 13 -6.91 -10.56 1.58
C LYS A 13 -6.24 -10.91 2.92
N CYS A 14 -4.91 -10.89 2.98
CA CYS A 14 -4.18 -10.99 4.24
C CYS A 14 -4.54 -9.81 5.15
N HIS A 15 -4.72 -10.10 6.44
CA HIS A 15 -5.09 -9.09 7.41
C HIS A 15 -3.92 -8.11 7.59
N PRO A 16 -4.13 -6.78 7.63
CA PRO A 16 -3.05 -5.79 7.76
C PRO A 16 -2.15 -6.00 8.97
N ARG A 17 -2.66 -6.63 10.03
CA ARG A 17 -1.91 -6.97 11.25
C ARG A 17 -0.86 -8.06 11.05
N ASP A 18 -1.03 -8.90 10.03
CA ASP A 18 -0.05 -9.93 9.64
C ASP A 18 0.94 -9.40 8.58
N LEU A 19 0.72 -8.17 8.10
CA LEU A 19 1.54 -7.52 7.09
C LEU A 19 2.51 -6.53 7.73
N ASP A 20 3.78 -6.92 7.76
CA ASP A 20 4.88 -6.06 8.24
C ASP A 20 5.26 -4.96 7.21
N HIS A 21 6.16 -4.05 7.62
CA HIS A 21 6.63 -2.90 6.85
C HIS A 21 7.14 -3.28 5.44
N ARG A 22 7.78 -4.45 5.31
CA ARG A 22 8.25 -4.99 4.02
C ARG A 22 7.13 -5.14 2.98
N HIS A 23 5.93 -5.51 3.43
CA HIS A 23 4.76 -5.67 2.57
C HIS A 23 4.21 -4.33 2.09
N ILE A 24 4.37 -3.28 2.91
CA ILE A 24 4.00 -1.90 2.58
C ILE A 24 4.96 -1.37 1.52
N GLU A 25 6.27 -1.57 1.71
CA GLU A 25 7.29 -1.20 0.72
C GLU A 25 7.08 -1.93 -0.61
N ASP A 26 6.85 -3.25 -0.62
CA ASP A 26 6.59 -4.02 -1.85
C ASP A 26 5.35 -3.49 -2.60
N PHE A 27 4.27 -3.21 -1.87
CA PHE A 27 3.05 -2.65 -2.44
C PHE A 27 3.27 -1.26 -3.06
N LEU A 28 3.98 -0.37 -2.35
CA LEU A 28 4.28 0.98 -2.82
C LEU A 28 5.23 0.97 -4.03
N ASN A 29 6.20 0.07 -4.03
CA ASN A 29 7.16 -0.09 -5.12
C ASN A 29 6.46 -0.64 -6.37
N ARG A 30 5.61 -1.67 -6.23
CA ARG A 30 4.77 -2.15 -7.34
C ARG A 30 3.79 -1.11 -7.86
N GLN A 31 3.16 -0.30 -7.01
CA GLN A 31 2.29 0.80 -7.46
C GLN A 31 3.07 1.90 -8.18
N GLY A 32 4.24 2.28 -7.65
CA GLY A 32 5.12 3.29 -8.26
C GLY A 32 5.56 2.89 -9.66
N VAL A 33 5.97 1.63 -9.83
CA VAL A 33 6.44 1.09 -11.12
C VAL A 33 5.29 0.84 -12.10
N GLN A 34 4.13 0.34 -11.66
CA GLN A 34 3.02 0.05 -12.59
C GLN A 34 2.13 1.25 -12.95
N ARG A 35 2.07 2.30 -12.12
CA ARG A 35 1.11 3.40 -12.31
C ARG A 35 1.72 4.79 -12.47
N SER A 36 3.05 4.94 -12.46
CA SER A 36 3.72 6.26 -12.45
C SER A 36 3.07 7.22 -11.45
N VAL A 37 2.67 6.71 -10.28
CA VAL A 37 2.07 7.54 -9.24
C VAL A 37 3.15 8.43 -8.64
N SER A 38 2.90 9.73 -8.60
CA SER A 38 3.80 10.72 -8.00
C SER A 38 4.13 10.35 -6.54
N ALA A 39 5.32 10.74 -6.07
CA ALA A 39 5.76 10.56 -4.68
C ALA A 39 4.72 11.09 -3.67
N SER A 40 4.00 12.18 -4.00
CA SER A 40 2.91 12.74 -3.19
C SER A 40 1.73 11.76 -3.02
N THR A 41 1.45 10.96 -4.06
CA THR A 41 0.41 9.93 -4.04
C THR A 41 0.84 8.72 -3.23
N GLN A 42 2.13 8.35 -3.27
CA GLN A 42 2.69 7.30 -2.41
C GLN A 42 2.64 7.69 -0.93
N GLY A 43 2.93 8.94 -0.57
CA GLY A 43 2.83 9.42 0.81
C GLY A 43 1.41 9.33 1.38
N THR A 44 0.40 9.62 0.57
CA THR A 44 -1.01 9.47 0.98
C THR A 44 -1.40 7.99 1.13
N ALA A 45 -0.86 7.10 0.30
CA ALA A 45 -1.05 5.66 0.42
C ALA A 45 -0.38 5.10 1.68
N LEU A 46 0.86 5.54 1.97
CA LEU A 46 1.61 5.17 3.18
C LEU A 46 0.87 5.59 4.44
N ASN A 47 0.48 6.87 4.54
CA ASN A 47 -0.28 7.37 5.69
C ASN A 47 -1.60 6.61 5.88
N ALA A 48 -2.30 6.28 4.80
CA ALA A 48 -3.55 5.52 4.88
C ALA A 48 -3.35 4.06 5.35
N ILE A 49 -2.19 3.46 5.10
CA ILE A 49 -1.86 2.11 5.56
C ILE A 49 -1.32 2.16 7.01
N ALA A 50 -0.55 3.18 7.35
CA ALA A 50 0.07 3.35 8.67
C ALA A 50 -0.91 3.77 9.79
N PHE A 51 -2.07 4.34 9.45
CA PHE A 51 -3.11 4.74 10.41
C PHE A 51 -4.17 3.66 10.72
N LEU A 52 -3.97 2.42 10.25
CA LEU A 52 -4.79 1.24 10.59
C LEU A 52 -4.28 0.55 11.86
#